data_AF-A0A0L0BK47-F1
#
_entry.id   AF-A0A0L0BK47-F1
#
_cell.length_a   1.000
_cell.length_b   1.000
_cell.length_c   1.000
_cell.angle_alpha   90.00
_cell.angle_beta   90.00
_cell.angle_gamma   90.00
#
_symmetry.space_group_name_H-M   'P 1'
#
loop_
_entity.id
_entity.type
_entity.pdbx_description
1 polymer ?
#
loop_
_entity_poly.entity_id
_entity_poly.type
_entity_poly.pdbx_seq_one_letter_code
_entity_poly.pdbx_strand_id
1 'polypeptide(L)'
;MLTAPPEPFVTPRRDTSHAAAWALAPLIAGQPVYRVGRRKHGRFGYPRPTTTPPRITRALPTVPAAVMIHGVDGSVRTLCLDLDTSKASHPVVLDDAAQLGMLLTCAGLSYVEDFSPSGGRHLYVPLREAITAAEARQLVEALTVRFASLDPSPHQNITDGCIRVPGSAHKRGGHQVLVTPLTEAYGILTRRNPVTAVAALRKALAPEVYRLEQARRRTLTRTDSGDTTGVPAALPSIRHDSPLRLVARTGLYDTTRYSSPSEARMAVLNHFAACRWSLEQVRTGMSEGQYQGLTALYGTKADRLLPIEWAKAQAFTTTDTARPITSTSAKTSSSRMRGSTAHNCHTSPTLLTGGSTKASNQQESTLGQDSVHQLVNDLENILYAHLDHMLMREGRVSISLRFLIRAVLAYMRTNQTNILDVGCRTFALALGKDHGTIARLLPRLERLSAGILTRIGRAHGRAADTYAIVLPERFELLARELTWRQGKIHAVRPVFRALGDVAALTYEGIERGRRSPTTADLTRITGISRRALIDHLARMEALGMIRRHHGRWEIVATTNLTQLADRLGATEDREEQITRYRIQRAAWHAWLDRHLTPQLEEHEVYDAEVDEYWLPPAGDEAEHQRSLWNAA
;
A
#
# COMPACT_ATOMS: atom_id res chain seq x y z
N MET A 1 56.08 6.34 57.30
CA MET A 1 55.75 5.38 56.23
C MET A 1 54.23 5.33 56.11
N LEU A 2 53.67 6.06 55.15
CA LEU A 2 52.24 6.15 54.89
C LEU A 2 51.87 5.08 53.84
N THR A 3 50.97 4.19 54.22
CA THR A 3 50.39 3.13 53.38
C THR A 3 49.52 3.70 52.27
N ALA A 4 49.76 3.25 51.05
CA ALA A 4 49.02 3.63 49.85
C ALA A 4 47.55 3.14 49.88
N PRO A 5 46.61 3.87 49.25
CA PRO A 5 45.19 3.49 49.23
C PRO A 5 44.93 2.32 48.25
N PRO A 6 43.84 1.54 48.46
CA PRO A 6 43.49 0.42 47.59
C PRO A 6 43.00 0.93 46.22
N GLU A 7 43.39 0.23 45.16
CA GLU A 7 43.02 0.57 43.78
C GLU A 7 41.50 0.57 43.56
N PRO A 8 40.98 1.49 42.73
CA PRO A 8 39.56 1.54 42.42
C PRO A 8 39.14 0.36 41.55
N PHE A 9 37.96 -0.19 41.85
CA PHE A 9 37.25 -1.22 41.09
C PHE A 9 37.43 -1.06 39.57
N VAL A 10 38.13 -2.02 38.96
CA VAL A 10 38.20 -2.18 37.51
C VAL A 10 36.78 -2.35 36.99
N THR A 11 36.30 -1.33 36.27
CA THR A 11 35.05 -1.44 35.50
C THR A 11 35.20 -2.59 34.50
N PRO A 12 34.23 -3.52 34.40
CA PRO A 12 34.32 -4.61 33.43
C PRO A 12 34.37 -4.00 32.02
N ARG A 13 35.30 -4.48 31.19
CA ARG A 13 35.43 -4.14 29.77
C ARG A 13 34.04 -4.09 29.12
N ARG A 14 33.65 -2.94 28.54
CA ARG A 14 32.33 -2.69 27.93
C ARG A 14 31.88 -3.72 26.87
N ASP A 15 32.80 -4.51 26.31
CA ASP A 15 32.46 -5.58 25.34
C ASP A 15 31.95 -6.87 25.99
N THR A 16 32.24 -7.14 27.27
CA THR A 16 31.83 -8.40 27.91
C THR A 16 30.34 -8.46 28.23
N SER A 17 29.68 -7.31 28.46
CA SER A 17 28.24 -7.28 28.78
C SER A 17 27.37 -7.58 27.55
N HIS A 18 27.71 -7.04 26.38
CA HIS A 18 26.96 -7.30 25.14
C HIS A 18 27.16 -8.72 24.63
N ALA A 19 28.39 -9.25 24.68
CA ALA A 19 28.65 -10.63 24.31
C ALA A 19 27.96 -11.63 25.27
N ALA A 20 27.93 -11.33 26.58
CA ALA A 20 27.20 -12.12 27.55
C ALA A 20 25.68 -12.07 27.31
N ALA A 21 25.13 -10.90 26.97
CA ALA A 21 23.72 -10.76 26.61
C ALA A 21 23.37 -11.52 25.31
N TRP A 22 24.23 -11.46 24.29
CA TRP A 22 24.06 -12.19 23.03
C TRP A 22 24.06 -13.71 23.22
N ALA A 23 24.71 -14.23 24.27
CA ALA A 23 24.65 -15.65 24.59
C ALA A 23 23.22 -16.16 24.89
N LEU A 24 22.26 -15.26 25.15
CA LEU A 24 20.83 -15.58 25.30
C LEU A 24 20.09 -15.75 23.96
N ALA A 25 20.68 -15.31 22.84
CA ALA A 25 20.04 -15.33 21.52
C ALA A 25 19.48 -16.70 21.11
N PRO A 26 20.18 -17.85 21.33
CA PRO A 26 19.63 -19.17 21.02
C PRO A 26 18.37 -19.54 21.81
N LEU A 27 18.18 -18.97 23.01
CA LEU A 27 17.01 -19.25 23.86
C LEU A 27 15.79 -18.45 23.44
N ILE A 28 16.00 -17.28 22.83
CA ILE A 28 14.96 -16.39 22.30
C ILE A 28 14.52 -16.84 20.90
N ALA A 29 15.48 -17.18 20.04
CA ALA A 29 15.25 -17.45 18.63
C ALA A 29 14.37 -18.69 18.37
N GLY A 30 13.52 -18.61 17.35
CA GLY A 30 12.77 -19.76 16.82
C GLY A 30 13.62 -20.72 15.99
N GLN A 31 14.77 -20.25 15.49
CA GLN A 31 15.72 -21.05 14.71
C GLN A 31 17.15 -20.76 15.15
N PRO A 32 18.10 -21.71 14.98
CA PRO A 32 19.51 -21.52 15.35
C PRO A 32 20.27 -20.63 14.36
N VAL A 33 19.60 -19.67 13.72
CA VAL A 33 20.15 -18.78 12.68
C VAL A 33 19.67 -17.35 12.86
N TYR A 34 20.42 -16.39 12.32
CA TYR A 34 20.07 -14.97 12.35
C TYR A 34 20.25 -14.30 10.98
N ARG A 35 19.67 -13.12 10.81
CA ARG A 35 19.81 -12.26 9.64
C ARG A 35 20.76 -11.11 9.94
N VAL A 36 21.65 -10.84 9.00
CA VAL A 36 22.57 -9.69 9.06
C VAL A 36 21.87 -8.45 8.50
N GLY A 37 21.90 -7.36 9.26
CA GLY A 37 21.38 -6.07 8.86
C GLY A 37 22.23 -5.45 7.76
N ARG A 38 21.58 -4.96 6.70
CA ARG A 38 22.25 -4.30 5.57
C ARG A 38 21.50 -3.04 5.16
N ARG A 39 22.25 -2.02 4.73
CA ARG A 39 21.67 -0.89 3.99
C ARG A 39 21.59 -1.27 2.51
N LYS A 40 20.39 -1.20 1.94
CA LYS A 40 20.15 -1.37 0.51
C LYS A 40 19.26 -0.22 0.03
N HIS A 41 19.70 0.50 -0.99
CA HIS A 41 18.98 1.66 -1.55
C HIS A 41 18.54 2.70 -0.49
N GLY A 42 19.43 3.07 0.43
CA GLY A 42 19.15 4.06 1.47
C GLY A 42 18.32 3.57 2.67
N ARG A 43 17.67 2.41 2.59
CA ARG A 43 16.92 1.80 3.71
C ARG A 43 17.74 0.70 4.40
N PHE A 44 17.65 0.65 5.72
CA PHE A 44 18.24 -0.40 6.53
C PHE A 44 17.20 -1.49 6.81
N GLY A 45 17.57 -2.76 6.65
CA GLY A 45 16.71 -3.88 7.01
C GLY A 45 17.50 -5.18 7.16
N TYR A 46 16.78 -6.26 7.47
CA TYR A 46 17.33 -7.60 7.65
C TYR A 46 16.88 -8.50 6.48
N PRO A 47 17.52 -8.38 5.30
CA PRO A 47 17.09 -9.12 4.11
C PRO A 47 17.27 -10.63 4.29
N ARG A 48 16.48 -11.41 3.55
CA ARG A 48 16.71 -12.85 3.40
C ARG A 48 18.12 -13.08 2.86
N PRO A 49 18.94 -13.94 3.48
CA PRO A 49 20.26 -14.22 2.97
C PRO A 49 20.16 -14.94 1.61
N THR A 50 21.04 -14.56 0.69
CA THR A 50 21.15 -15.18 -0.65
C THR A 50 21.86 -16.53 -0.61
N THR A 51 22.49 -16.84 0.53
CA THR A 51 23.20 -18.08 0.84
C THR A 51 22.67 -18.64 2.16
N THR A 52 23.25 -19.75 2.63
CA THR A 52 22.91 -20.34 3.93
C THR A 52 22.99 -19.28 5.05
N PRO A 53 21.91 -19.09 5.84
CA PRO A 53 21.90 -18.10 6.91
C PRO A 53 22.97 -18.42 7.98
N PRO A 54 23.64 -17.40 8.55
CA PRO A 54 24.63 -17.62 9.59
C PRO A 54 24.00 -18.22 10.84
N ARG A 55 24.71 -19.18 11.45
CA ARG A 55 24.28 -19.83 12.69
C ARG A 55 24.52 -18.92 13.89
N ILE A 56 23.62 -18.97 14.86
CA ILE A 56 23.81 -18.29 16.14
C ILE A 56 24.93 -19.03 16.89
N THR A 57 25.97 -18.29 17.29
CA THR A 57 27.08 -18.79 18.12
C THR A 57 27.25 -17.86 19.33
N ARG A 58 28.10 -18.24 20.29
CA ARG A 58 28.43 -17.36 21.43
C ARG A 58 29.19 -16.10 21.01
N ALA A 59 29.82 -16.10 19.83
CA ALA A 59 30.51 -14.93 19.33
C ALA A 59 29.49 -13.87 18.89
N LEU A 60 29.66 -12.65 19.43
CA LEU A 60 28.81 -11.51 19.10
C LEU A 60 29.07 -11.07 17.64
N PRO A 61 28.04 -10.96 16.79
CA PRO A 61 28.21 -10.42 15.45
C PRO A 61 28.66 -8.96 15.49
N THR A 62 29.66 -8.62 14.66
CA THR A 62 30.19 -7.25 14.52
C THR A 62 29.28 -6.29 13.77
N VAL A 63 28.23 -6.83 13.14
CA VAL A 63 27.22 -6.11 12.37
C VAL A 63 25.86 -6.33 13.01
N PRO A 64 24.89 -5.42 12.81
CA PRO A 64 23.55 -5.62 13.36
C PRO A 64 22.97 -6.97 12.95
N ALA A 65 22.39 -7.67 13.91
CA ALA A 65 21.88 -9.02 13.76
C ALA A 65 20.47 -9.11 14.34
N ALA A 66 19.57 -9.81 13.65
CA ALA A 66 18.23 -10.11 14.15
C ALA A 66 17.97 -11.60 14.03
N VAL A 67 17.47 -12.24 15.09
CA VAL A 67 17.16 -13.67 15.09
C VAL A 67 15.77 -13.92 14.52
N MET A 68 15.56 -15.10 13.93
CA MET A 68 14.22 -15.51 13.47
C MET A 68 13.34 -15.82 14.67
N ILE A 69 12.07 -15.42 14.61
CA ILE A 69 11.10 -15.65 15.71
C ILE A 69 10.34 -16.96 15.53
N HIS A 70 9.97 -17.27 14.29
CA HIS A 70 9.28 -18.50 13.93
C HIS A 70 10.27 -19.64 13.69
N GLY A 71 9.92 -20.84 14.16
CA GLY A 71 10.58 -22.10 13.79
C GLY A 71 10.42 -22.42 12.31
N VAL A 72 11.17 -23.42 11.84
CA VAL A 72 11.10 -23.88 10.44
C VAL A 72 9.73 -24.44 10.06
N ASP A 73 8.99 -24.93 11.05
CA ASP A 73 7.61 -25.43 10.98
C ASP A 73 6.56 -24.33 11.21
N GLY A 74 6.98 -23.08 11.38
CA GLY A 74 6.10 -21.95 11.72
C GLY A 74 5.66 -21.90 13.18
N SER A 75 6.21 -22.74 14.05
CA SER A 75 5.94 -22.67 15.49
C SER A 75 6.60 -21.45 16.15
N VAL A 76 6.01 -20.92 17.21
CA VAL A 76 6.55 -19.82 18.00
C VAL A 76 6.86 -20.31 19.41
N ARG A 77 8.15 -20.27 19.77
CA ARG A 77 8.65 -20.68 21.10
C ARG A 77 8.88 -19.51 22.05
N THR A 78 8.85 -18.28 21.54
CA THR A 78 9.00 -17.05 22.32
C THR A 78 8.13 -15.98 21.69
N LEU A 79 7.13 -15.47 22.42
CA LEU A 79 6.41 -14.27 21.99
C LEU A 79 7.34 -13.07 22.16
N CYS A 80 7.76 -12.51 21.03
CA CYS A 80 8.59 -11.30 20.97
C CYS A 80 7.68 -10.09 20.76
N LEU A 81 7.61 -9.19 21.74
CA LEU A 81 6.75 -8.00 21.73
C LEU A 81 7.65 -6.78 21.52
N ASP A 82 7.48 -6.07 20.41
CA ASP A 82 8.36 -4.98 19.96
C ASP A 82 7.66 -3.62 20.09
N LEU A 83 8.04 -2.81 21.07
CA LEU A 83 7.49 -1.47 21.29
C LEU A 83 8.43 -0.43 20.66
N ASP A 84 7.97 0.25 19.61
CA ASP A 84 8.81 1.11 18.79
C ASP A 84 8.46 2.59 18.96
N THR A 85 9.49 3.40 19.20
CA THR A 85 9.46 4.88 19.18
C THR A 85 9.04 5.48 17.84
N SER A 86 8.95 4.70 16.76
CA SER A 86 8.34 5.13 15.50
C SER A 86 6.81 5.10 15.51
N LYS A 87 6.21 4.35 16.44
CA LYS A 87 4.74 4.20 16.60
C LYS A 87 4.16 5.17 17.61
N ALA A 88 4.93 5.49 18.65
CA ALA A 88 4.53 6.46 19.68
C ALA A 88 5.75 7.21 20.25
N SER A 89 5.49 8.29 20.99
CA SER A 89 6.56 9.04 21.66
C SER A 89 7.27 8.18 22.71
N HIS A 90 8.53 8.49 23.02
CA HIS A 90 9.32 7.70 23.98
C HIS A 90 8.64 7.52 25.35
N PRO A 91 8.01 8.56 25.97
CA PRO A 91 7.25 8.35 27.21
C PRO A 91 6.10 7.34 27.07
N VAL A 92 5.38 7.34 25.94
CA VAL A 92 4.31 6.38 25.67
C VAL A 92 4.87 4.96 25.49
N VAL A 93 6.01 4.80 24.84
CA VAL A 93 6.70 3.49 24.75
C VAL A 93 7.05 2.95 26.13
N LEU A 94 7.53 3.78 27.04
CA LEU A 94 7.85 3.36 28.41
C LEU A 94 6.59 3.01 29.21
N ASP A 95 5.53 3.81 29.07
CA ASP A 95 4.26 3.55 29.73
C ASP A 95 3.60 2.26 29.21
N ASP A 96 3.54 2.09 27.89
CA ASP A 96 3.06 0.86 27.25
C ASP A 96 3.91 -0.35 27.68
N ALA A 97 5.24 -0.24 27.77
CA ALA A 97 6.11 -1.31 28.24
C ALA A 97 5.79 -1.71 29.69
N ALA A 98 5.60 -0.72 30.57
CA ALA A 98 5.26 -0.95 31.98
C ALA A 98 3.87 -1.60 32.12
N GLN A 99 2.86 -1.06 31.42
CA GLN A 99 1.50 -1.61 31.44
C GLN A 99 1.43 -3.02 30.82
N LEU A 100 2.15 -3.26 29.73
CA LEU A 100 2.27 -4.59 29.13
C LEU A 100 2.96 -5.56 30.09
N GLY A 101 4.03 -5.14 30.75
CA GLY A 101 4.72 -5.91 31.77
C GLY A 101 3.82 -6.28 32.96
N MET A 102 2.96 -5.36 33.39
CA MET A 102 1.94 -5.63 34.41
C MET A 102 0.90 -6.64 33.91
N LEU A 103 0.39 -6.49 32.69
CA LEU A 103 -0.57 -7.43 32.09
C LEU A 103 0.00 -8.86 32.03
N LEU A 104 1.26 -9.00 31.60
CA LEU A 104 1.96 -10.28 31.55
C LEU A 104 2.11 -10.89 32.96
N THR A 105 2.56 -10.09 33.93
CA THR A 105 2.70 -10.54 35.32
C THR A 105 1.36 -10.98 35.92
N CYS A 106 0.28 -10.21 35.71
CA CYS A 106 -1.08 -10.55 36.15
C CYS A 106 -1.60 -11.85 35.50
N ALA A 107 -1.18 -12.17 34.28
CA ALA A 107 -1.47 -13.44 33.63
C ALA A 107 -0.57 -14.60 34.12
N GLY A 108 0.36 -14.34 35.05
CA GLY A 108 1.34 -15.32 35.55
C GLY A 108 2.51 -15.57 34.61
N LEU A 109 2.78 -14.67 33.65
CA LEU A 109 3.87 -14.78 32.70
C LEU A 109 5.11 -14.02 33.19
N SER A 110 6.26 -14.69 33.16
CA SER A 110 7.58 -14.05 33.28
C SER A 110 8.11 -13.66 31.90
N TYR A 111 8.78 -12.52 31.80
CA TYR A 111 9.33 -12.01 30.54
C TYR A 111 10.73 -11.42 30.74
N VAL A 112 11.49 -11.33 29.65
CA VAL A 112 12.78 -10.65 29.61
C VAL A 112 12.61 -9.35 28.84
N GLU A 113 13.08 -8.24 29.40
CA GLU A 113 13.04 -6.93 28.78
C GLU A 113 14.43 -6.48 28.32
N ASP A 114 14.48 -5.79 27.18
CA ASP A 114 15.62 -5.02 26.74
C ASP A 114 15.20 -3.67 26.14
N PHE A 115 16.19 -2.81 25.86
CA PHE A 115 15.95 -1.55 25.16
C PHE A 115 16.96 -1.31 24.04
N SER A 116 16.50 -0.56 23.04
CA SER A 116 17.30 -0.14 21.89
C SER A 116 17.92 1.22 22.11
N PRO A 117 19.03 1.57 21.42
CA PRO A 117 19.58 2.93 21.48
C PRO A 117 18.62 4.02 21.00
N SER A 118 17.59 3.65 20.23
CA SER A 118 16.49 4.54 19.82
C SER A 118 15.43 4.76 20.89
N GLY A 119 15.42 3.99 21.98
CA GLY A 119 14.44 4.07 23.07
C GLY A 119 13.27 3.08 22.97
N GLY A 120 13.19 2.29 21.90
CA GLY A 120 12.23 1.18 21.79
C GLY A 120 12.54 0.06 22.80
N ARG A 121 11.52 -0.71 23.20
CA ARG A 121 11.58 -1.79 24.20
C ARG A 121 11.18 -3.11 23.57
N HIS A 122 11.86 -4.20 23.92
CA HIS A 122 11.34 -5.54 23.61
C HIS A 122 11.03 -6.32 24.88
N LEU A 123 9.92 -7.04 24.88
CA LEU A 123 9.58 -8.02 25.91
C LEU A 123 9.53 -9.42 25.27
N TYR A 124 10.33 -10.33 25.80
CA TYR A 124 10.40 -11.73 25.36
C TYR A 124 9.68 -12.63 26.35
N VAL A 125 8.60 -13.28 25.92
CA VAL A 125 7.84 -14.24 26.73
C VAL A 125 8.14 -15.65 26.22
N PRO A 126 9.11 -16.37 26.83
CA PRO A 126 9.47 -17.73 26.39
C PRO A 126 8.36 -18.71 26.75
N LEU A 127 7.96 -19.58 25.83
CA LEU A 127 6.86 -20.53 25.98
C LEU A 127 7.40 -21.94 26.16
N ARG A 128 6.85 -22.70 27.11
CA ARG A 128 7.22 -24.10 27.35
C ARG A 128 6.72 -24.97 26.20
N GLU A 129 5.43 -24.86 25.90
CA GLU A 129 4.80 -25.43 24.71
C GLU A 129 4.83 -24.39 23.59
N ALA A 130 5.28 -24.80 22.40
CA ALA A 130 5.24 -23.91 21.23
C ALA A 130 3.79 -23.71 20.78
N ILE A 131 3.45 -22.49 20.35
CA ILE A 131 2.15 -22.18 19.74
C ILE A 131 2.31 -22.01 18.23
N THR A 132 1.21 -22.05 17.49
CA THR A 132 1.23 -21.79 16.06
C THR A 132 1.48 -20.30 15.76
N ALA A 133 2.02 -20.00 14.57
CA ALA A 133 2.15 -18.61 14.12
C ALA A 133 0.81 -17.85 14.09
N ALA A 134 -0.29 -18.53 13.77
CA ALA A 134 -1.62 -17.94 13.75
C ALA A 134 -2.07 -17.50 15.16
N GLU A 135 -1.86 -18.35 16.17
CA GLU A 135 -2.16 -18.02 17.57
C GLU A 135 -1.26 -16.89 18.10
N ALA A 136 0.04 -16.94 17.79
CA ALA A 136 0.97 -15.87 18.18
C ALA A 136 0.56 -14.53 17.57
N ARG A 137 0.24 -14.53 16.26
CA ARG A 137 -0.24 -13.36 15.54
C ARG A 137 -1.52 -12.79 16.15
N GLN A 138 -2.51 -13.64 16.44
CA GLN A 138 -3.78 -13.20 17.04
C GLN A 138 -3.55 -12.52 18.40
N LEU A 139 -2.70 -13.10 19.25
CA LEU A 139 -2.34 -12.52 20.55
C LEU A 139 -1.64 -11.17 20.40
N VAL A 140 -0.66 -11.07 19.51
CA VAL A 140 0.10 -9.83 19.30
C VAL A 140 -0.78 -8.74 18.69
N GLU A 141 -1.61 -9.07 17.70
CA GLU A 141 -2.56 -8.11 17.13
C GLU A 141 -3.58 -7.65 18.18
N ALA A 142 -4.07 -8.52 19.06
CA ALA A 142 -4.94 -8.13 20.16
C ALA A 142 -4.26 -7.15 21.12
N LEU A 143 -2.97 -7.34 21.41
CA LEU A 143 -2.19 -6.39 22.22
C LEU A 143 -2.06 -5.01 21.55
N THR A 144 -1.98 -4.92 20.21
CA THR A 144 -1.92 -3.62 19.51
C THR A 144 -3.17 -2.76 19.69
N VAL A 145 -4.31 -3.38 20.06
CA VAL A 145 -5.55 -2.66 20.36
C VAL A 145 -5.45 -1.90 21.69
N ARG A 146 -4.57 -2.35 22.61
CA ARG A 146 -4.34 -1.71 23.91
C ARG A 146 -3.07 -0.86 23.95
N PHE A 147 -2.02 -1.27 23.25
CA PHE A 147 -0.71 -0.64 23.31
C PHE A 147 -0.35 -0.06 21.94
N ALA A 148 -0.46 1.26 21.81
CA ALA A 148 -0.31 1.95 20.54
C ALA A 148 1.13 1.90 20.00
N SER A 149 2.13 1.74 20.88
CA SER A 149 3.53 1.66 20.49
C SER A 149 3.98 0.28 20.00
N LEU A 150 3.16 -0.76 20.18
CA LEU A 150 3.51 -2.14 19.81
C LEU A 150 3.47 -2.34 18.29
N ASP A 151 4.59 -2.77 17.70
CA ASP A 151 4.68 -3.18 16.30
C ASP A 151 4.38 -4.69 16.14
N PRO A 152 3.29 -5.07 15.45
CA PRO A 152 2.94 -6.48 15.28
C PRO A 152 3.77 -7.18 14.20
N SER A 153 4.55 -6.43 13.40
CA SER A 153 5.24 -6.94 12.22
C SER A 153 6.12 -8.18 12.44
N PRO A 154 6.78 -8.39 13.60
CA PRO A 154 7.62 -9.56 13.82
C PRO A 154 6.83 -10.89 13.81
N HIS A 155 5.52 -10.87 14.11
CA HIS A 155 4.63 -12.05 14.11
C HIS A 155 3.67 -12.10 12.92
N GLN A 156 3.75 -11.15 11.98
CA GLN A 156 2.83 -11.11 10.83
C GLN A 156 3.30 -11.98 9.65
N ASN A 157 4.60 -12.24 9.52
CA ASN A 157 5.16 -13.06 8.44
C ASN A 157 6.00 -14.20 9.03
N ILE A 158 5.56 -15.43 8.78
CA ILE A 158 6.19 -16.66 9.28
C ILE A 158 7.63 -16.80 8.77
N THR A 159 7.87 -16.47 7.50
CA THR A 159 9.17 -16.69 6.85
C THR A 159 10.18 -15.58 7.12
N ASP A 160 9.71 -14.36 7.42
CA ASP A 160 10.56 -13.17 7.52
C ASP A 160 10.56 -12.49 8.89
N GLY A 161 9.68 -12.90 9.80
CA GLY A 161 9.61 -12.39 11.18
C GLY A 161 10.93 -12.57 11.91
N CYS A 162 11.60 -11.46 12.21
CA CYS A 162 12.86 -11.44 12.94
C CYS A 162 12.90 -10.26 13.90
N ILE A 163 13.63 -10.42 14.99
CA ILE A 163 13.79 -9.38 16.02
C ILE A 163 15.25 -9.30 16.45
N ARG A 164 15.68 -8.09 16.78
CA ARG A 164 17.00 -7.87 17.36
C ARG A 164 16.96 -8.25 18.84
N VAL A 165 17.95 -9.00 19.31
CA VAL A 165 18.01 -9.54 20.67
C VAL A 165 19.08 -8.85 21.51
N PRO A 166 19.08 -9.00 22.85
CA PRO A 166 20.08 -8.40 23.73
C PRO A 166 21.51 -8.67 23.24
N GLY A 167 22.37 -7.65 23.32
CA GLY A 167 23.75 -7.69 22.84
C GLY A 167 23.92 -7.35 21.36
N SER A 168 22.90 -7.47 20.50
CA SER A 168 23.03 -7.21 19.06
C SER A 168 23.38 -5.75 18.74
N ALA A 169 24.28 -5.50 17.79
CA ALA A 169 24.61 -4.15 17.32
C ALA A 169 23.40 -3.43 16.66
N HIS A 170 23.36 -2.11 16.78
CA HIS A 170 22.28 -1.27 16.23
C HIS A 170 22.73 -0.46 15.00
N LYS A 171 21.80 -0.22 14.05
CA LYS A 171 22.08 0.45 12.77
C LYS A 171 22.57 1.90 12.88
N ARG A 172 22.37 2.55 14.04
CA ARG A 172 22.81 3.93 14.33
C ARG A 172 24.00 3.96 15.31
N GLY A 173 24.63 2.81 15.58
CA GLY A 173 25.58 2.67 16.67
C GLY A 173 24.91 2.28 17.99
N GLY A 174 25.70 1.74 18.92
CA GLY A 174 25.22 1.13 20.15
C GLY A 174 24.74 -0.32 19.99
N HIS A 175 24.23 -0.91 21.07
CA HIS A 175 23.77 -2.30 21.14
C HIS A 175 22.37 -2.37 21.75
N GLN A 176 21.69 -3.50 21.60
CA GLN A 176 20.46 -3.78 22.36
C GLN A 176 20.91 -4.09 23.79
N VAL A 177 20.40 -3.35 24.76
CA VAL A 177 20.87 -3.45 26.15
C VAL A 177 19.79 -4.13 26.98
N LEU A 178 20.18 -5.21 27.63
CA LEU A 178 19.30 -5.98 28.51
C LEU A 178 18.88 -5.12 29.72
N VAL A 179 17.58 -5.07 30.02
CA VAL A 179 17.01 -4.40 31.20
C VAL A 179 16.94 -5.40 32.35
N THR A 180 16.37 -6.58 32.08
CA THR A 180 16.31 -7.68 33.04
C THR A 180 17.74 -8.14 33.39
N PRO A 181 18.11 -8.31 34.67
CA PRO A 181 19.45 -8.81 35.03
C PRO A 181 19.80 -10.11 34.29
N LEU A 182 21.05 -10.25 33.81
CA LEU A 182 21.48 -11.37 32.94
C LEU A 182 21.14 -12.75 33.50
N THR A 183 21.39 -12.98 34.79
CA THR A 183 21.10 -14.24 35.48
C THR A 183 19.61 -14.52 35.55
N GLU A 184 18.80 -13.50 35.81
CA GLU A 184 17.35 -13.60 35.84
C GLU A 184 16.79 -13.89 34.44
N ALA A 185 17.27 -13.16 33.43
CA ALA A 185 16.89 -13.38 32.03
C ALA A 185 17.19 -14.81 31.58
N TYR A 186 18.37 -15.35 31.91
CA TYR A 186 18.71 -16.74 31.64
C TYR A 186 17.74 -17.71 32.34
N GLY A 187 17.40 -17.44 33.61
CA GLY A 187 16.43 -18.23 34.36
C GLY A 187 15.04 -18.24 33.74
N ILE A 188 14.53 -17.08 33.30
CA ILE A 188 13.22 -16.94 32.65
C ILE A 188 13.21 -17.68 31.31
N LEU A 189 14.22 -17.45 30.46
CA LEU A 189 14.34 -18.08 29.13
C LEU A 189 14.49 -19.61 29.18
N THR A 190 15.06 -20.13 30.28
CA THR A 190 15.25 -21.58 30.47
C THR A 190 14.03 -22.24 31.11
N ARG A 191 13.42 -21.63 32.14
CA ARG A 191 12.22 -22.19 32.81
C ARG A 191 10.99 -22.21 31.90
N ARG A 192 10.85 -21.17 31.06
CA ARG A 192 9.75 -20.94 30.13
C ARG A 192 8.38 -20.89 30.80
N ASN A 193 7.42 -20.22 30.17
CA ASN A 193 6.08 -20.04 30.72
C ASN A 193 5.18 -21.24 30.39
N PRO A 194 4.38 -21.74 31.35
CA PRO A 194 3.47 -22.85 31.12
C PRO A 194 2.24 -22.42 30.29
N VAL A 195 1.64 -23.38 29.58
CA VAL A 195 0.39 -23.18 28.82
C VAL A 195 -0.74 -22.54 29.64
N THR A 196 -0.81 -22.78 30.95
CA THR A 196 -1.84 -22.20 31.83
C THR A 196 -1.74 -20.67 31.92
N ALA A 197 -0.52 -20.12 31.97
CA ALA A 197 -0.31 -18.67 31.98
C ALA A 197 -0.61 -18.03 30.61
N VAL A 198 -0.31 -18.75 29.52
CA VAL A 198 -0.69 -18.33 28.16
C VAL A 198 -2.22 -18.32 27.99
N ALA A 199 -2.92 -19.31 28.55
CA ALA A 199 -4.37 -19.35 28.57
C ALA A 199 -4.97 -18.19 29.40
N ALA A 200 -4.34 -17.82 30.52
CA ALA A 200 -4.74 -16.64 31.29
C ALA A 200 -4.58 -15.34 30.49
N LEU A 201 -3.48 -15.19 29.73
CA LEU A 201 -3.29 -14.05 28.82
C LEU A 201 -4.38 -14.01 27.72
N ARG A 202 -4.68 -15.15 27.10
CA ARG A 202 -5.78 -15.26 26.10
C ARG A 202 -7.11 -14.82 26.69
N LYS A 203 -7.41 -15.23 27.92
CA LYS A 203 -8.62 -14.82 28.64
C LYS A 203 -8.64 -13.32 28.89
N ALA A 204 -7.52 -12.73 29.31
CA ALA A 204 -7.40 -11.28 29.54
C ALA A 204 -7.56 -10.44 28.26
N LEU A 205 -7.22 -11.00 27.09
CA LEU A 205 -7.32 -10.37 25.77
C LEU A 205 -8.57 -10.74 24.98
N ALA A 206 -9.49 -11.53 25.54
CA ALA A 206 -10.71 -11.96 24.85
C ALA A 206 -11.54 -10.78 24.28
N PRO A 207 -11.70 -9.63 24.98
CA PRO A 207 -12.40 -8.46 24.42
C PRO A 207 -11.70 -7.86 23.19
N GLU A 208 -10.37 -7.81 23.18
CA GLU A 208 -9.56 -7.30 22.07
C GLU A 208 -9.64 -8.24 20.85
N VAL A 209 -9.54 -9.55 21.09
CA VAL A 209 -9.68 -10.57 20.05
C VAL A 209 -11.06 -10.47 19.39
N TYR A 210 -12.12 -10.37 20.19
CA TYR A 210 -13.48 -10.20 19.69
C TYR A 210 -13.62 -8.94 18.82
N ARG A 211 -13.07 -7.80 19.26
CA ARG A 211 -13.10 -6.54 18.48
C ARG A 211 -12.41 -6.69 17.12
N LEU A 212 -11.27 -7.38 17.07
CA LEU A 212 -10.55 -7.65 15.82
C LEU A 212 -11.34 -8.56 14.88
N GLU A 213 -11.96 -9.61 15.41
CA GLU A 213 -12.78 -10.53 14.62
C GLU A 213 -14.02 -9.82 14.04
N GLN A 214 -14.67 -8.95 14.82
CA GLN A 214 -15.79 -8.13 14.34
C GLN A 214 -15.35 -7.16 13.24
N ALA A 215 -14.22 -6.48 13.41
CA ALA A 215 -13.68 -5.59 12.39
C ALA A 215 -13.33 -6.33 11.08
N ARG A 216 -12.76 -7.55 11.19
CA ARG A 216 -12.50 -8.42 10.04
C ARG A 216 -13.78 -8.87 9.36
N ARG A 217 -14.78 -9.33 10.10
CA ARG A 217 -16.08 -9.73 9.57
C ARG A 217 -16.74 -8.57 8.83
N ARG A 218 -16.78 -7.36 9.40
CA ARG A 218 -17.29 -6.16 8.72
C ARG A 218 -16.54 -5.85 7.42
N THR A 219 -15.23 -6.06 7.40
CA THR A 219 -14.42 -5.86 6.20
C THR A 219 -14.74 -6.92 5.13
N LEU A 220 -14.92 -8.18 5.53
CA LEU A 220 -15.28 -9.31 4.65
C LEU A 220 -16.70 -9.17 4.09
N THR A 221 -17.68 -8.80 4.93
CA THR A 221 -19.07 -8.58 4.49
C THR A 221 -19.16 -7.43 3.49
N ARG A 222 -18.34 -6.38 3.64
CA ARG A 222 -18.24 -5.27 2.69
C ARG A 222 -17.55 -5.64 1.38
N THR A 223 -16.73 -6.70 1.36
CA THR A 223 -16.12 -7.22 0.13
C THR A 223 -17.03 -8.22 -0.60
N ASP A 224 -17.92 -8.91 0.11
CA ASP A 224 -18.89 -9.86 -0.47
C ASP A 224 -20.18 -9.18 -0.98
N SER A 225 -20.56 -8.02 -0.45
CA SER A 225 -21.70 -7.22 -0.95
C SER A 225 -21.36 -6.42 -2.23
N GLY A 226 -20.42 -6.92 -3.04
CA GLY A 226 -20.04 -6.39 -4.34
C GLY A 226 -20.88 -6.97 -5.47
N ASP A 227 -22.20 -7.08 -5.31
CA ASP A 227 -23.16 -7.20 -6.41
C ASP A 227 -24.59 -7.00 -5.88
N THR A 228 -25.16 -5.83 -6.14
CA THR A 228 -26.58 -5.58 -6.48
C THR A 228 -26.85 -4.08 -6.45
N THR A 229 -27.28 -3.57 -7.61
CA THR A 229 -28.01 -2.32 -7.75
C THR A 229 -29.13 -2.23 -6.70
N GLY A 230 -29.02 -1.28 -5.78
CA GLY A 230 -30.04 -1.07 -4.76
C GLY A 230 -29.69 0.14 -3.91
N VAL A 231 -30.41 1.23 -4.14
CA VAL A 231 -30.45 2.42 -3.28
C VAL A 231 -30.59 1.96 -1.81
N PRO A 232 -29.69 2.34 -0.89
CA PRO A 232 -29.89 2.02 0.52
C PRO A 232 -30.98 2.94 1.07
N ALA A 233 -32.10 2.34 1.45
CA ALA A 233 -33.11 2.98 2.27
C ALA A 233 -32.50 3.44 3.61
N ALA A 234 -32.90 4.64 4.03
CA ALA A 234 -32.43 5.33 5.21
C ALA A 234 -32.55 4.50 6.51
N LEU A 235 -31.47 4.52 7.31
CA LEU A 235 -31.48 4.18 8.73
C LEU A 235 -30.93 5.39 9.51
N PRO A 236 -31.45 5.67 10.72
CA PRO A 236 -31.35 6.99 11.34
C PRO A 236 -29.96 7.31 11.89
N SER A 237 -29.54 8.55 11.58
CA SER A 237 -28.27 9.20 11.92
C SER A 237 -27.90 9.16 13.40
N ILE A 238 -26.78 8.52 13.72
CA ILE A 238 -25.97 8.90 14.89
C ILE A 238 -25.06 10.03 14.41
N ARG A 239 -25.38 11.27 14.82
CA ARG A 239 -24.60 12.48 14.53
C ARG A 239 -23.12 12.28 14.87
N HIS A 240 -22.28 12.19 13.85
CA HIS A 240 -20.83 12.21 14.01
C HIS A 240 -20.36 13.66 14.22
N ASP A 241 -19.90 13.99 15.43
CA ASP A 241 -19.25 15.27 15.71
C ASP A 241 -18.00 15.44 14.80
N SER A 242 -17.90 16.56 14.08
CA SER A 242 -16.74 16.88 13.24
C SER A 242 -15.44 16.83 14.08
N PRO A 243 -14.36 16.21 13.59
CA PRO A 243 -13.08 16.15 14.31
C PRO A 243 -12.55 17.50 14.79
N LEU A 244 -12.86 18.60 14.07
CA LEU A 244 -12.46 19.96 14.48
C LEU A 244 -13.28 20.50 15.65
N ARG A 245 -14.53 20.07 15.80
CA ARG A 245 -15.36 20.38 16.98
C ARG A 245 -14.85 19.63 18.21
N LEU A 246 -14.37 18.40 18.02
CA LEU A 246 -13.68 17.66 19.07
C LEU A 246 -12.38 18.37 19.50
N VAL A 247 -11.58 18.88 18.54
CA VAL A 247 -10.38 19.69 18.85
C VAL A 247 -10.74 20.97 19.60
N ALA A 248 -11.79 21.69 19.18
CA ALA A 248 -12.24 22.92 19.85
C ALA A 248 -12.70 22.66 21.30
N ARG A 249 -13.35 21.52 21.56
CA ARG A 249 -13.85 21.14 22.89
C ARG A 249 -12.76 20.56 23.79
N THR A 250 -11.87 19.73 23.26
CA THR A 250 -10.95 18.90 24.06
C THR A 250 -9.48 19.34 23.99
N GLY A 251 -9.08 20.07 22.94
CA GLY A 251 -7.70 20.51 22.71
C GLY A 251 -6.80 19.38 22.21
N LEU A 252 -7.32 18.16 22.09
CA LEU A 252 -6.63 17.02 21.50
C LEU A 252 -6.75 17.11 19.99
N TYR A 253 -5.60 17.24 19.33
CA TYR A 253 -5.50 17.25 17.88
C TYR A 253 -4.56 16.16 17.40
N ASP A 254 -4.87 15.61 16.23
CA ASP A 254 -4.03 14.61 15.60
C ASP A 254 -2.69 15.23 15.19
N THR A 255 -1.63 14.87 15.90
CA THR A 255 -0.26 15.38 15.64
C THR A 255 0.33 14.86 14.33
N THR A 256 -0.28 13.84 13.73
CA THR A 256 0.07 13.38 12.38
C THR A 256 -0.54 14.28 11.30
N ARG A 257 -1.59 15.04 11.64
CA ARG A 257 -2.31 15.96 10.75
C ARG A 257 -1.96 17.43 10.99
N TYR A 258 -1.77 17.85 12.25
CA TYR A 258 -1.35 19.19 12.63
C TYR A 258 -0.03 19.12 13.40
N SER A 259 1.01 19.75 12.87
CA SER A 259 2.36 19.67 13.41
C SER A 259 2.57 20.52 14.67
N SER A 260 1.65 21.43 14.97
CA SER A 260 1.75 22.33 16.13
C SER A 260 0.38 22.75 16.70
N PRO A 261 0.32 23.18 17.98
CA PRO A 261 -0.90 23.73 18.56
C PRO A 261 -1.45 24.93 17.78
N SER A 262 -0.59 25.80 17.24
CA SER A 262 -0.99 26.95 16.42
C SER A 262 -1.67 26.55 15.11
N GLU A 263 -1.21 25.46 14.50
CA GLU A 263 -1.80 24.93 13.27
C GLU A 263 -3.18 24.31 13.53
N ALA A 264 -3.33 23.60 14.66
CA ALA A 264 -4.61 23.08 15.10
C ALA A 264 -5.62 24.19 15.43
N ARG A 265 -5.19 25.29 16.08
CA ARG A 265 -6.08 26.45 16.35
C ARG A 265 -6.55 27.13 15.08
N MET A 266 -5.64 27.37 14.13
CA MET A 266 -5.99 27.97 12.84
C MET A 266 -6.99 27.12 12.06
N ALA A 267 -6.85 25.78 12.10
CA ALA A 267 -7.81 24.88 11.47
C ALA A 267 -9.21 24.96 12.10
N VAL A 268 -9.30 25.11 13.43
CA VAL A 268 -10.57 25.33 14.14
C VAL A 268 -11.19 26.69 13.78
N LEU A 269 -10.40 27.77 13.72
CA LEU A 269 -10.90 29.09 13.36
C LEU A 269 -11.34 29.19 11.89
N ASN A 270 -10.61 28.56 10.97
CA ASN A 270 -10.99 28.49 9.56
C ASN A 270 -12.34 27.77 9.39
N HIS A 271 -12.58 26.72 10.17
CA HIS A 271 -13.85 26.01 10.18
C HIS A 271 -15.00 26.90 10.69
N PHE A 272 -14.81 27.63 11.80
CA PHE A 272 -15.82 28.57 12.31
C PHE A 272 -16.10 29.72 11.32
N ALA A 273 -15.06 30.30 10.71
CA ALA A 273 -15.20 31.35 9.72
C ALA A 273 -15.97 30.86 8.46
N ALA A 274 -15.68 29.64 7.98
CA ALA A 274 -16.38 29.04 6.85
C ALA A 274 -17.87 28.77 7.15
N CYS A 275 -18.19 28.46 8.40
CA CYS A 275 -19.57 28.34 8.88
C CYS A 275 -20.24 29.69 9.20
N ARG A 276 -19.63 30.82 8.81
CA ARG A 276 -20.11 32.19 9.03
C ARG A 276 -20.33 32.58 10.50
N TRP A 277 -19.55 32.00 11.41
CA TRP A 277 -19.53 32.45 12.80
C TRP A 277 -18.87 33.82 12.92
N SER A 278 -19.21 34.58 13.97
CA SER A 278 -18.53 35.84 14.32
C SER A 278 -17.44 35.61 15.36
N LEU A 279 -16.46 36.54 15.43
CA LEU A 279 -15.42 36.51 16.46
C LEU A 279 -16.02 36.52 17.88
N GLU A 280 -17.10 37.27 18.06
CA GLU A 280 -17.76 37.40 19.37
C GLU A 280 -18.41 36.08 19.79
N GLN A 281 -19.02 35.35 18.86
CA GLN A 281 -19.58 34.02 19.13
C GLN A 281 -18.50 32.99 19.50
N VAL A 282 -17.32 33.06 18.87
CA VAL A 282 -16.19 32.21 19.24
C VAL A 282 -15.68 32.56 20.65
N ARG A 283 -15.61 33.86 20.99
CA ARG A 283 -15.23 34.32 22.33
C ARG A 283 -16.22 33.88 23.40
N THR A 284 -17.52 34.01 23.15
CA THR A 284 -18.57 33.55 24.06
C THR A 284 -18.47 32.04 24.31
N GLY A 285 -18.27 31.23 23.26
CA GLY A 285 -18.08 29.79 23.43
C GLY A 285 -16.77 29.42 24.17
N MET A 286 -15.74 30.25 24.08
CA MET A 286 -14.50 30.10 24.86
C MET A 286 -14.68 30.51 26.33
N SER A 287 -15.47 31.55 26.64
CA SER A 287 -15.72 32.03 28.01
C SER A 287 -16.75 31.20 28.77
N GLU A 288 -17.76 30.66 28.08
CA GLU A 288 -18.77 29.75 28.64
C GLU A 288 -18.24 28.31 28.81
N GLY A 289 -16.98 28.05 28.43
CA GLY A 289 -16.34 26.75 28.60
C GLY A 289 -16.72 25.70 27.55
N GLN A 290 -17.54 26.04 26.55
CA GLN A 290 -17.90 25.13 25.46
C GLN A 290 -16.69 24.76 24.59
N TYR A 291 -15.72 25.66 24.45
CA TYR A 291 -14.48 25.46 23.68
C TYR A 291 -13.24 25.41 24.58
N GLN A 292 -13.31 24.66 25.67
CA GLN A 292 -12.22 24.53 26.64
C GLN A 292 -10.90 24.09 25.98
N GLY A 293 -10.98 23.24 24.96
CA GLY A 293 -9.85 22.82 24.15
C GLY A 293 -9.17 23.95 23.37
N LEU A 294 -9.95 24.79 22.72
CA LEU A 294 -9.45 25.97 22.00
C LEU A 294 -8.84 26.97 23.00
N THR A 295 -9.49 27.17 24.16
CA THR A 295 -8.96 28.00 25.26
C THR A 295 -7.63 27.48 25.77
N ALA A 296 -7.50 26.16 25.98
CA ALA A 296 -6.25 25.53 26.40
C ALA A 296 -5.12 25.66 25.36
N LEU A 297 -5.45 25.55 24.07
CA LEU A 297 -4.47 25.72 22.98
C LEU A 297 -3.96 27.16 22.86
N TYR A 298 -4.75 28.17 23.24
CA TYR A 298 -4.32 29.57 23.29
C TYR A 298 -3.55 29.90 24.57
N GLY A 299 -3.91 29.29 25.70
CA GLY A 299 -3.37 29.64 27.02
C GLY A 299 -3.53 31.14 27.30
N THR A 300 -2.50 31.78 27.87
CA THR A 300 -2.50 33.23 28.18
C THR A 300 -2.43 34.15 26.95
N LYS A 301 -2.36 33.60 25.74
CA LYS A 301 -2.14 34.35 24.50
C LYS A 301 -3.44 34.64 23.73
N ALA A 302 -4.59 34.20 24.25
CA ALA A 302 -5.89 34.32 23.59
C ALA A 302 -6.21 35.76 23.19
N ASP A 303 -6.13 36.71 24.13
CA ASP A 303 -6.50 38.12 23.91
C ASP A 303 -5.66 38.80 22.82
N ARG A 304 -4.39 38.41 22.70
CA ARG A 304 -3.46 38.95 21.71
C ARG A 304 -3.59 38.27 20.34
N LEU A 305 -3.66 36.93 20.31
CA LEU A 305 -3.53 36.16 19.06
C LEU A 305 -4.87 35.88 18.39
N LEU A 306 -5.96 35.69 19.15
CA LEU A 306 -7.26 35.32 18.61
C LEU A 306 -7.79 36.33 17.58
N PRO A 307 -7.73 37.67 17.79
CA PRO A 307 -8.19 38.63 16.78
C PRO A 307 -7.36 38.59 15.49
N ILE A 308 -6.04 38.35 15.61
CA ILE A 308 -5.09 38.32 14.48
C ILE A 308 -5.29 37.04 13.67
N GLU A 309 -5.38 35.90 14.36
CA GLU A 309 -5.61 34.59 13.75
C GLU A 309 -7.02 34.50 13.14
N TRP A 310 -8.01 35.16 13.74
CA TRP A 310 -9.36 35.29 13.18
C TRP A 310 -9.44 36.14 11.92
N ALA A 311 -8.72 37.27 11.86
CA ALA A 311 -8.63 38.08 10.65
C ALA A 311 -7.98 37.30 9.48
N LYS A 312 -6.99 36.45 9.80
CA LYS A 312 -6.38 35.54 8.82
C LYS A 312 -7.35 34.45 8.35
N ALA A 313 -8.15 33.88 9.26
CA ALA A 313 -9.17 32.90 8.92
C ALA A 313 -10.25 33.48 8.01
N GLN A 314 -10.75 34.69 8.31
CA GLN A 314 -11.69 35.40 7.47
C GLN A 314 -11.10 35.76 6.10
N ALA A 315 -9.88 36.29 6.06
CA ALA A 315 -9.23 36.62 4.79
C ALA A 315 -9.09 35.38 3.91
N PHE A 316 -8.67 34.25 4.50
CA PHE A 316 -8.56 32.95 3.84
C PHE A 316 -9.89 32.49 3.23
N THR A 317 -11.00 32.58 3.99
CA THR A 317 -12.34 32.17 3.51
C THR A 317 -12.97 33.16 2.53
N THR A 318 -12.57 34.44 2.55
CA THR A 318 -13.11 35.48 1.65
C THR A 318 -12.38 35.52 0.31
N THR A 319 -11.07 35.23 0.26
CA THR A 319 -10.33 35.14 -1.01
C THR A 319 -10.72 33.95 -1.88
N ASP A 320 -11.25 32.88 -1.28
CA ASP A 320 -11.72 31.69 -2.00
C ASP A 320 -13.10 31.88 -2.65
N THR A 321 -13.86 32.90 -2.24
CA THR A 321 -15.23 33.15 -2.73
C THR A 321 -15.32 34.21 -3.83
N ALA A 322 -14.21 34.83 -4.25
CA ALA A 322 -14.19 36.00 -5.14
C ALA A 322 -13.28 35.89 -6.38
N ARG A 323 -13.30 34.76 -7.11
CA ARG A 323 -12.72 34.69 -8.47
C ARG A 323 -13.70 34.12 -9.49
N PRO A 324 -14.19 34.93 -10.44
CA PRO A 324 -14.88 34.44 -11.64
C PRO A 324 -13.87 33.87 -12.64
N ILE A 325 -14.30 32.80 -13.31
CA ILE A 325 -13.56 32.03 -14.30
C ILE A 325 -13.59 32.76 -15.64
N THR A 326 -12.43 33.16 -16.18
CA THR A 326 -12.22 33.34 -17.62
C THR A 326 -10.81 32.91 -18.03
N SER A 327 -10.74 32.38 -19.24
CA SER A 327 -9.66 31.58 -19.81
C SER A 327 -8.47 32.38 -20.36
N THR A 328 -7.37 31.64 -20.55
CA THR A 328 -6.25 31.89 -21.48
C THR A 328 -5.40 33.15 -21.28
N SER A 329 -4.15 32.96 -20.84
CA SER A 329 -2.95 33.46 -21.53
C SER A 329 -1.66 33.06 -20.80
N ALA A 330 -0.69 32.58 -21.56
CA ALA A 330 0.68 32.39 -21.14
C ALA A 330 1.36 33.73 -20.81
N LYS A 331 2.21 33.76 -19.76
CA LYS A 331 3.59 34.31 -19.82
C LYS A 331 4.31 34.13 -18.48
N THR A 332 5.33 33.27 -18.54
CA THR A 332 6.72 33.53 -18.14
C THR A 332 6.99 34.40 -16.90
N SER A 333 7.49 33.76 -15.84
CA SER A 333 8.69 34.28 -15.16
C SER A 333 9.50 33.13 -14.59
N SER A 334 10.76 33.09 -15.04
CA SER A 334 11.77 32.11 -14.71
C SER A 334 12.35 32.36 -13.32
N SER A 335 12.36 31.32 -12.48
CA SER A 335 13.41 31.18 -11.47
C SER A 335 13.84 29.72 -11.40
N ARG A 336 15.08 29.48 -11.83
CA ARG A 336 15.75 28.18 -11.84
C ARG A 336 16.05 27.78 -10.40
N MET A 337 15.42 26.72 -9.90
CA MET A 337 16.04 25.86 -8.91
C MET A 337 16.19 24.46 -9.49
N ARG A 338 17.46 24.06 -9.65
CA ARG A 338 17.90 22.72 -10.06
C ARG A 338 17.43 21.71 -9.01
N GLY A 339 16.32 21.04 -9.27
CA GLY A 339 15.86 19.86 -8.54
C GLY A 339 16.09 18.60 -9.36
N SER A 340 16.90 17.69 -8.81
CA SER A 340 17.11 16.32 -9.28
C SER A 340 15.81 15.67 -9.78
N THR A 341 15.79 15.24 -11.03
CA THR A 341 14.70 14.49 -11.65
C THR A 341 14.46 13.16 -10.91
N ALA A 342 13.49 13.13 -10.01
CA ALA A 342 12.95 11.90 -9.48
C ALA A 342 12.23 11.13 -10.61
N HIS A 343 12.61 9.88 -10.84
CA HIS A 343 12.00 9.02 -11.85
C HIS A 343 10.52 8.76 -11.54
N ASN A 344 9.65 9.02 -12.53
CA ASN A 344 8.20 8.77 -12.53
C ASN A 344 7.84 7.39 -11.96
N CYS A 345 7.18 7.37 -10.79
CA CYS A 345 6.76 6.14 -10.11
C CYS A 345 5.27 6.23 -9.72
N HIS A 346 4.34 6.22 -10.67
CA HIS A 346 2.90 6.49 -10.40
C HIS A 346 2.10 5.27 -9.94
N THR A 347 1.31 5.45 -8.87
CA THR A 347 0.58 4.42 -8.12
C THR A 347 -0.94 4.61 -8.12
N SER A 348 -1.60 5.11 -9.16
CA SER A 348 -3.06 5.27 -9.14
C SER A 348 -3.79 3.92 -9.19
N PRO A 349 -4.87 3.69 -8.43
CA PRO A 349 -5.93 2.77 -8.85
C PRO A 349 -6.65 3.39 -10.06
N THR A 350 -7.09 2.57 -11.02
CA THR A 350 -7.91 3.05 -12.14
C THR A 350 -9.28 3.43 -11.59
N LEU A 351 -9.68 4.69 -11.78
CA LEU A 351 -11.03 5.14 -11.51
C LEU A 351 -11.74 5.14 -12.86
N LEU A 352 -12.89 4.46 -12.94
CA LEU A 352 -13.79 4.57 -14.09
C LEU A 352 -14.13 6.04 -14.28
N THR A 353 -13.47 6.71 -15.21
CA THR A 353 -13.87 8.05 -15.63
C THR A 353 -15.05 7.83 -16.56
N GLY A 354 -16.25 7.81 -16.00
CA GLY A 354 -17.46 8.00 -16.77
C GLY A 354 -17.32 9.31 -17.52
N GLY A 355 -17.25 9.24 -18.85
CA GLY A 355 -17.23 10.43 -19.68
C GLY A 355 -18.52 11.20 -19.47
N SER A 356 -18.42 12.39 -18.87
CA SER A 356 -19.47 13.40 -18.98
C SER A 356 -19.07 14.37 -20.08
N THR A 357 -19.83 14.35 -21.17
CA THR A 357 -20.10 15.56 -21.94
C THR A 357 -21.61 15.74 -21.93
N LYS A 358 -22.10 16.75 -21.21
CA LYS A 358 -23.50 17.19 -21.35
C LYS A 358 -23.72 17.65 -22.80
N ALA A 359 -24.58 16.94 -23.53
CA ALA A 359 -25.57 17.55 -24.42
C ALA A 359 -26.59 16.49 -24.89
N SER A 360 -27.85 16.70 -24.50
CA SER A 360 -29.10 16.28 -25.16
C SER A 360 -29.37 14.81 -25.52
N ASN A 361 -30.52 14.35 -25.04
CA ASN A 361 -31.34 13.22 -25.50
C ASN A 361 -30.94 11.80 -25.04
N GLN A 362 -31.90 11.18 -24.34
CA GLN A 362 -31.86 9.84 -23.74
C GLN A 362 -31.93 8.70 -24.77
N GLN A 363 -31.20 8.79 -25.89
CA GLN A 363 -31.26 7.83 -27.00
C GLN A 363 -29.89 7.49 -27.64
N GLU A 364 -28.77 7.54 -26.89
CA GLU A 364 -27.44 7.27 -27.47
C GLU A 364 -26.53 6.25 -26.74
N SER A 365 -26.94 5.65 -25.62
CA SER A 365 -26.02 4.81 -24.82
C SER A 365 -25.66 3.44 -25.41
N THR A 366 -26.36 2.97 -26.45
CA THR A 366 -26.05 1.70 -27.14
C THR A 366 -25.05 1.86 -28.29
N LEU A 367 -24.99 3.04 -28.94
CA LEU A 367 -24.11 3.31 -30.09
C LEU A 367 -22.62 3.49 -29.69
N GLY A 368 -22.36 3.91 -28.45
CA GLY A 368 -21.00 4.10 -27.92
C GLY A 368 -20.26 2.79 -27.57
N GLN A 369 -20.98 1.74 -27.14
CA GLN A 369 -20.36 0.46 -26.79
C GLN A 369 -19.98 -0.34 -28.03
N ASP A 370 -20.88 -0.40 -29.01
CA ASP A 370 -20.66 -1.10 -30.29
C ASP A 370 -19.49 -0.49 -31.07
N SER A 371 -19.35 0.84 -31.05
CA SER A 371 -18.24 1.54 -31.69
C SER A 371 -16.89 1.28 -31.01
N VAL A 372 -16.83 1.17 -29.68
CA VAL A 372 -15.58 0.78 -28.98
C VAL A 372 -15.23 -0.68 -29.25
N HIS A 373 -16.21 -1.58 -29.27
CA HIS A 373 -15.97 -3.00 -29.61
C HIS A 373 -15.46 -3.18 -31.04
N GLN A 374 -16.04 -2.47 -32.01
CA GLN A 374 -15.56 -2.40 -33.38
C GLN A 374 -14.13 -1.84 -33.45
N LEU A 375 -13.88 -0.72 -32.78
CA LEU A 375 -12.55 -0.09 -32.75
C LEU A 375 -11.48 -1.02 -32.18
N VAL A 376 -11.75 -1.73 -31.07
CA VAL A 376 -10.80 -2.71 -30.51
C VAL A 376 -10.51 -3.84 -31.52
N ASN A 377 -11.55 -4.35 -32.19
CA ASN A 377 -11.38 -5.43 -33.17
C ASN A 377 -10.54 -4.97 -34.38
N ASP A 378 -10.79 -3.76 -34.87
CA ASP A 378 -10.02 -3.15 -35.96
C ASP A 378 -8.56 -2.94 -35.54
N LEU A 379 -8.31 -2.41 -34.34
CA LEU A 379 -6.97 -2.24 -33.78
C LEU A 379 -6.25 -3.57 -33.52
N GLU A 380 -6.97 -4.63 -33.12
CA GLU A 380 -6.42 -5.98 -32.97
C GLU A 380 -5.99 -6.54 -34.35
N ASN A 381 -6.75 -6.27 -35.40
CA ASN A 381 -6.38 -6.63 -36.76
C ASN A 381 -5.13 -5.88 -37.24
N ILE A 382 -5.08 -4.56 -37.04
CA ILE A 382 -3.90 -3.74 -37.33
C ILE A 382 -2.69 -4.19 -36.51
N LEU A 383 -2.91 -4.60 -35.26
CA LEU A 383 -1.86 -5.14 -34.40
C LEU A 383 -1.18 -6.34 -35.06
N TYR A 384 -1.94 -7.35 -35.46
CA TYR A 384 -1.38 -8.57 -36.04
C TYR A 384 -0.90 -8.41 -37.48
N ALA A 385 -1.55 -7.56 -38.27
CA ALA A 385 -1.21 -7.37 -39.68
C ALA A 385 0.01 -6.45 -39.87
N HIS A 386 0.17 -5.45 -39.00
CA HIS A 386 1.15 -4.37 -39.20
C HIS A 386 2.04 -4.12 -37.97
N LEU A 387 1.46 -3.79 -36.81
CA LEU A 387 2.26 -3.33 -35.67
C LEU A 387 3.21 -4.40 -35.15
N ASP A 388 2.81 -5.67 -35.12
CA ASP A 388 3.66 -6.76 -34.65
C ASP A 388 4.96 -6.83 -35.47
N HIS A 389 4.86 -6.71 -36.80
CA HIS A 389 6.02 -6.72 -37.68
C HIS A 389 6.90 -5.47 -37.49
N MET A 390 6.28 -4.31 -37.29
CA MET A 390 7.02 -3.08 -36.97
C MET A 390 7.77 -3.19 -35.63
N LEU A 391 7.11 -3.66 -34.57
CA LEU A 391 7.69 -3.79 -33.24
C LEU A 391 8.78 -4.88 -33.16
N MET A 392 8.75 -5.90 -34.03
CA MET A 392 9.82 -6.90 -34.15
C MET A 392 11.19 -6.26 -34.44
N ARG A 393 11.22 -5.10 -35.09
CA ARG A 393 12.47 -4.40 -35.48
C ARG A 393 13.19 -3.74 -34.30
N GLU A 394 12.54 -3.66 -33.13
CA GLU A 394 13.05 -2.95 -31.95
C GLU A 394 14.06 -3.76 -31.11
N GLY A 395 14.64 -4.82 -31.68
CA GLY A 395 15.68 -5.63 -31.06
C GLY A 395 15.21 -6.30 -29.75
N ARG A 396 16.01 -6.17 -28.68
CA ARG A 396 15.81 -6.91 -27.41
C ARG A 396 14.51 -6.56 -26.67
N VAL A 397 13.88 -5.42 -26.95
CA VAL A 397 12.64 -5.00 -26.28
C VAL A 397 11.37 -5.31 -27.08
N SER A 398 11.52 -5.84 -28.30
CA SER A 398 10.43 -6.09 -29.25
C SER A 398 9.28 -6.91 -28.64
N ILE A 399 9.61 -8.03 -27.99
CA ILE A 399 8.61 -8.93 -27.39
C ILE A 399 7.83 -8.20 -26.28
N SER A 400 8.51 -7.42 -25.44
CA SER A 400 7.85 -6.68 -24.36
C SER A 400 6.95 -5.56 -24.90
N LEU A 401 7.33 -4.88 -25.99
CA LEU A 401 6.48 -3.89 -26.65
C LEU A 401 5.23 -4.52 -27.25
N ARG A 402 5.37 -5.69 -27.87
CA ARG A 402 4.26 -6.47 -28.44
C ARG A 402 3.25 -6.91 -27.37
N PHE A 403 3.72 -7.35 -26.20
CA PHE A 403 2.82 -7.62 -25.08
C PHE A 403 2.24 -6.37 -24.44
N LEU A 404 2.96 -5.24 -24.45
CA LEU A 404 2.45 -3.99 -23.90
C LEU A 404 1.26 -3.47 -24.70
N ILE A 405 1.33 -3.48 -26.03
CA ILE A 405 0.18 -3.08 -26.86
C ILE A 405 -0.99 -4.06 -26.74
N ARG A 406 -0.74 -5.36 -26.59
CA ARG A 406 -1.80 -6.34 -26.26
C ARG A 406 -2.46 -6.05 -24.93
N ALA A 407 -1.67 -5.65 -23.93
CA ALA A 407 -2.21 -5.27 -22.62
C ALA A 407 -3.05 -4.00 -22.70
N VAL A 408 -2.63 -3.01 -23.49
CA VAL A 408 -3.41 -1.77 -23.77
C VAL A 408 -4.77 -2.12 -24.38
N LEU A 409 -4.79 -2.91 -25.46
CA LEU A 409 -6.02 -3.31 -26.13
C LEU A 409 -6.90 -4.22 -25.27
N ALA A 410 -6.32 -5.12 -24.48
CA ALA A 410 -7.06 -5.92 -23.52
C ALA A 410 -7.73 -5.04 -22.44
N TYR A 411 -7.04 -4.00 -21.98
CA TYR A 411 -7.57 -3.05 -21.00
C TYR A 411 -8.70 -2.20 -21.61
N MET A 412 -8.50 -1.70 -22.84
CA MET A 412 -9.52 -1.01 -23.63
C MET A 412 -10.80 -1.86 -23.76
N ARG A 413 -10.65 -3.14 -24.11
CA ARG A 413 -11.76 -4.09 -24.24
C ARG A 413 -12.47 -4.34 -22.92
N THR A 414 -11.71 -4.51 -21.84
CA THR A 414 -12.26 -4.86 -20.51
C THR A 414 -13.01 -3.69 -19.89
N ASN A 415 -12.53 -2.46 -20.06
CA ASN A 415 -13.14 -1.26 -19.49
C ASN A 415 -14.08 -0.54 -20.46
N GLN A 416 -14.26 -1.08 -21.68
CA GLN A 416 -15.14 -0.52 -22.72
C GLN A 416 -14.92 0.97 -22.97
N THR A 417 -13.67 1.42 -22.92
CA THR A 417 -13.29 2.83 -23.14
C THR A 417 -12.05 2.91 -24.01
N ASN A 418 -12.01 3.89 -24.91
CA ASN A 418 -10.85 4.23 -25.73
C ASN A 418 -9.93 5.26 -25.07
N ILE A 419 -10.26 5.74 -23.87
CA ILE A 419 -9.43 6.62 -23.04
C ILE A 419 -9.06 5.86 -21.77
N LEU A 420 -7.76 5.68 -21.54
CA LEU A 420 -7.21 4.88 -20.45
C LEU A 420 -6.46 5.74 -19.43
N ASP A 421 -6.95 5.82 -18.20
CA ASP A 421 -6.31 6.41 -17.01
C ASP A 421 -5.35 5.41 -16.33
N VAL A 422 -4.43 4.81 -17.09
CA VAL A 422 -3.72 3.60 -16.64
C VAL A 422 -2.25 3.87 -16.33
N GLY A 423 -1.88 3.62 -15.07
CA GLY A 423 -0.51 3.77 -14.58
C GLY A 423 0.43 2.64 -14.99
N CYS A 424 1.74 2.92 -14.98
CA CYS A 424 2.79 1.94 -15.31
C CYS A 424 2.72 0.64 -14.51
N ARG A 425 2.21 0.69 -13.26
CA ARG A 425 2.08 -0.47 -12.37
C ARG A 425 0.98 -1.44 -12.82
N THR A 426 -0.09 -0.96 -13.45
CA THR A 426 -1.16 -1.83 -13.96
C THR A 426 -0.66 -2.66 -15.14
N PHE A 427 0.04 -2.04 -16.10
CA PHE A 427 0.68 -2.78 -17.18
C PHE A 427 1.83 -3.65 -16.67
N ALA A 428 2.54 -3.24 -15.60
CA ALA A 428 3.58 -4.06 -14.98
C ALA A 428 3.01 -5.36 -14.41
N LEU A 429 1.84 -5.31 -13.79
CA LEU A 429 1.09 -6.51 -13.36
C LEU A 429 0.68 -7.37 -14.55
N ALA A 430 0.13 -6.75 -15.60
CA ALA A 430 -0.35 -7.46 -16.79
C ALA A 430 0.78 -8.17 -17.56
N LEU A 431 2.00 -7.61 -17.53
CA LEU A 431 3.17 -8.17 -18.23
C LEU A 431 4.07 -9.02 -17.31
N GLY A 432 3.86 -9.00 -16.00
CA GLY A 432 4.77 -9.62 -15.03
C GLY A 432 6.16 -8.98 -15.00
N LYS A 433 6.24 -7.66 -15.14
CA LYS A 433 7.49 -6.90 -15.19
C LYS A 433 7.54 -5.84 -14.10
N ASP A 434 8.70 -5.21 -13.93
CA ASP A 434 8.83 -4.05 -13.06
C ASP A 434 8.23 -2.79 -13.69
N HIS A 435 7.65 -1.91 -12.84
CA HIS A 435 7.00 -0.69 -13.29
C HIS A 435 7.97 0.30 -13.96
N GLY A 436 9.25 0.31 -13.57
CA GLY A 436 10.29 1.12 -14.22
C GLY A 436 10.63 0.62 -15.62
N THR A 437 10.41 -0.67 -15.90
CA THR A 437 10.51 -1.20 -17.27
C THR A 437 9.35 -0.69 -18.11
N ILE A 438 8.12 -0.72 -17.60
CA ILE A 438 6.96 -0.18 -18.30
C ILE A 438 7.09 1.32 -18.56
N ALA A 439 7.57 2.09 -17.59
CA ALA A 439 7.79 3.53 -17.73
C ALA A 439 8.77 3.87 -18.88
N ARG A 440 9.72 2.97 -19.20
CA ARG A 440 10.62 3.10 -20.36
C ARG A 440 9.99 2.64 -21.67
N LEU A 441 9.11 1.63 -21.61
CA LEU A 441 8.47 1.05 -22.79
C LEU A 441 7.31 1.90 -23.31
N LEU A 442 6.50 2.52 -22.45
CA LEU A 442 5.32 3.30 -22.85
C LEU A 442 5.64 4.45 -23.81
N PRO A 443 6.63 5.34 -23.56
CA PRO A 443 6.98 6.40 -24.50
C PRO A 443 7.54 5.87 -25.83
N ARG A 444 8.18 4.69 -25.81
CA ARG A 444 8.67 4.03 -27.03
C ARG A 444 7.50 3.42 -27.82
N LEU A 445 6.55 2.79 -27.14
CA LEU A 445 5.34 2.27 -27.75
C LEU A 445 4.48 3.39 -28.34
N GLU A 446 4.27 4.49 -27.62
CA GLU A 446 3.58 5.69 -28.10
C GLU A 446 4.15 6.14 -29.46
N ARG A 447 5.48 6.32 -29.53
CA ARG A 447 6.18 6.71 -30.75
C ARG A 447 6.02 5.70 -31.90
N LEU A 448 6.16 4.41 -31.61
CA LEU A 448 6.14 3.34 -32.63
C LEU A 448 4.74 2.94 -33.08
N SER A 449 3.72 3.20 -32.25
CA SER A 449 2.31 2.95 -32.58
C SER A 449 1.78 3.93 -33.64
N ALA A 450 2.58 4.94 -33.98
CA ALA A 450 2.29 5.99 -34.94
C ALA A 450 0.96 6.73 -34.65
N GLY A 451 0.57 6.87 -33.38
CA GLY A 451 -0.66 7.56 -32.97
C GLY A 451 -1.86 6.64 -32.74
N ILE A 452 -1.68 5.31 -32.79
CA ILE A 452 -2.68 4.40 -32.22
C ILE A 452 -2.78 4.60 -30.69
N LEU A 453 -1.63 4.80 -30.03
CA LEU A 453 -1.56 5.12 -28.61
C LEU A 453 -0.92 6.50 -28.43
N THR A 454 -1.65 7.44 -27.85
CA THR A 454 -1.18 8.82 -27.63
C THR A 454 -1.41 9.22 -26.18
N ARG A 455 -0.39 9.73 -25.48
CA ARG A 455 -0.58 10.26 -24.12
C ARG A 455 -1.20 11.65 -24.21
N ILE A 456 -2.42 11.78 -23.70
CA ILE A 456 -3.18 13.03 -23.68
C ILE A 456 -3.11 13.74 -22.32
N GLY A 457 -2.81 12.99 -21.24
CA GLY A 457 -2.66 13.53 -19.89
C GLY A 457 -1.42 12.95 -19.23
N ARG A 458 -0.66 13.80 -18.53
CA ARG A 458 0.41 13.33 -17.65
C ARG A 458 -0.15 13.04 -16.27
N ALA A 459 0.36 11.99 -15.65
CA ALA A 459 0.02 11.65 -14.27
C ALA A 459 0.23 12.85 -13.35
N HIS A 460 -0.80 13.17 -12.58
CA HIS A 460 -0.78 14.24 -11.60
C HIS A 460 -1.47 13.79 -10.32
N GLY A 461 -0.84 14.05 -9.17
CA GLY A 461 -1.40 13.66 -7.89
C GLY A 461 -1.70 12.15 -7.82
N ARG A 462 -2.97 11.86 -7.59
CA ARG A 462 -3.51 10.49 -7.54
C ARG A 462 -3.80 9.93 -8.94
N ALA A 463 -3.94 10.76 -9.97
CA ALA A 463 -4.26 10.36 -11.33
C ALA A 463 -3.05 9.77 -12.08
N ALA A 464 -3.32 8.79 -12.93
CA ALA A 464 -2.31 8.18 -13.79
C ALA A 464 -2.12 8.97 -15.08
N ASP A 465 -1.19 8.54 -15.93
CA ASP A 465 -1.13 9.03 -17.30
C ASP A 465 -2.41 8.63 -18.02
N THR A 466 -2.98 9.57 -18.78
CA THR A 466 -4.16 9.32 -19.60
C THR A 466 -3.72 9.10 -21.04
N TYR A 467 -4.13 7.98 -21.63
CA TYR A 467 -3.84 7.63 -23.00
C TYR A 467 -5.12 7.55 -23.83
N ALA A 468 -5.13 8.23 -24.98
CA ALA A 468 -6.14 8.00 -26.01
C ALA A 468 -5.68 6.87 -26.93
N ILE A 469 -6.61 5.96 -27.21
CA ILE A 469 -6.45 4.87 -28.16
C ILE A 469 -7.38 5.13 -29.32
N VAL A 470 -6.81 5.33 -30.50
CA VAL A 470 -7.57 5.66 -31.70
C VAL A 470 -7.11 4.82 -32.86
N LEU A 471 -7.92 4.72 -33.91
CA LEU A 471 -7.52 4.19 -35.21
C LEU A 471 -7.13 5.38 -36.10
N PRO A 472 -5.84 5.60 -36.38
CA PRO A 472 -5.41 6.66 -37.29
C PRO A 472 -5.93 6.44 -38.72
N GLU A 473 -6.26 7.52 -39.42
CA GLU A 473 -6.81 7.51 -40.80
C GLU A 473 -6.05 6.59 -41.76
N ARG A 474 -4.71 6.62 -41.70
CA ARG A 474 -3.84 5.78 -42.55
C ARG A 474 -4.04 4.26 -42.38
N PHE A 475 -4.68 3.83 -41.30
CA PHE A 475 -4.99 2.43 -41.03
C PHE A 475 -6.46 2.07 -41.27
N GLU A 476 -7.33 3.02 -41.60
CA GLU A 476 -8.76 2.76 -41.82
C GLU A 476 -9.01 1.84 -43.01
N LEU A 477 -8.35 2.11 -44.15
CA LEU A 477 -8.46 1.25 -45.34
C LEU A 477 -8.04 -0.19 -45.01
N LEU A 478 -6.90 -0.33 -44.33
CA LEU A 478 -6.39 -1.64 -43.92
C LEU A 478 -7.32 -2.34 -42.92
N ALA A 479 -7.94 -1.60 -42.00
CA ALA A 479 -8.90 -2.17 -41.04
C ALA A 479 -10.14 -2.71 -41.76
N ARG A 480 -10.67 -1.99 -42.75
CA ARG A 480 -11.84 -2.40 -43.55
C ARG A 480 -11.58 -3.64 -44.40
N GLU A 481 -10.36 -3.81 -44.90
CA GLU A 481 -9.97 -4.97 -45.71
C GLU A 481 -9.73 -6.25 -44.87
N LEU A 482 -9.43 -6.10 -43.57
CA LEU A 482 -9.09 -7.21 -42.70
C LEU A 482 -10.34 -7.82 -42.03
N THR A 483 -10.46 -9.14 -42.12
CA THR A 483 -11.47 -9.91 -41.38
C THR A 483 -11.11 -10.00 -39.90
N TRP A 484 -12.07 -9.74 -39.00
CA TRP A 484 -11.86 -9.87 -37.57
C TRP A 484 -11.44 -11.30 -37.19
N ARG A 485 -10.49 -11.38 -36.26
CA ARG A 485 -9.94 -12.66 -35.79
C ARG A 485 -10.76 -13.16 -34.60
N GLN A 486 -11.02 -14.47 -34.59
CA GLN A 486 -11.62 -15.13 -33.44
C GLN A 486 -10.58 -15.30 -32.32
N GLY A 487 -11.01 -15.14 -31.06
CA GLY A 487 -10.19 -15.36 -29.86
C GLY A 487 -10.03 -14.11 -29.00
N LYS A 488 -9.56 -14.29 -27.77
CA LYS A 488 -9.34 -13.19 -26.82
C LYS A 488 -7.91 -12.66 -26.91
N ILE A 489 -7.73 -11.34 -26.83
CA ILE A 489 -6.41 -10.74 -26.65
C ILE A 489 -5.98 -10.83 -25.19
N HIS A 490 -4.75 -11.28 -24.98
CA HIS A 490 -4.17 -11.40 -23.66
C HIS A 490 -2.89 -10.58 -23.61
N ALA A 491 -2.66 -9.94 -22.47
CA ALA A 491 -1.33 -9.58 -22.05
C ALA A 491 -0.52 -10.87 -21.75
N VAL A 492 0.41 -10.83 -20.80
CA VAL A 492 1.10 -12.06 -20.38
C VAL A 492 0.17 -12.85 -19.45
N ARG A 493 -0.31 -14.02 -19.90
CA ARG A 493 -1.10 -14.92 -19.04
C ARG A 493 -0.23 -15.39 -17.85
N PRO A 494 -0.79 -15.63 -16.65
CA PRO A 494 -0.02 -15.92 -15.44
C PRO A 494 1.07 -16.98 -15.62
N VAL A 495 0.75 -18.12 -16.23
CA VAL A 495 1.71 -19.22 -16.49
C VAL A 495 3.00 -18.76 -17.20
N PHE A 496 2.90 -17.78 -18.09
CA PHE A 496 4.06 -17.28 -18.84
C PHE A 496 4.92 -16.29 -18.07
N ARG A 497 4.53 -15.89 -16.86
CA ARG A 497 5.43 -15.17 -15.94
C ARG A 497 6.55 -16.10 -15.48
N ALA A 498 6.27 -17.39 -15.31
CA ALA A 498 7.27 -18.43 -15.01
C ALA A 498 7.99 -18.95 -16.28
N LEU A 499 7.28 -19.09 -17.41
CA LEU A 499 7.86 -19.65 -18.64
C LEU A 499 8.57 -18.62 -19.54
N GLY A 500 8.29 -17.33 -19.35
CA GLY A 500 8.87 -16.21 -20.07
C GLY A 500 8.10 -15.75 -21.31
N ASP A 501 8.36 -14.51 -21.74
CA ASP A 501 7.66 -13.85 -22.86
C ASP A 501 7.81 -14.60 -24.20
N VAL A 502 8.93 -15.29 -24.42
CA VAL A 502 9.17 -16.07 -25.65
C VAL A 502 8.18 -17.24 -25.73
N ALA A 503 7.96 -17.95 -24.62
CA ALA A 503 6.96 -19.01 -24.54
C ALA A 503 5.56 -18.45 -24.76
N ALA A 504 5.24 -17.29 -24.16
CA ALA A 504 3.94 -16.63 -24.34
C ALA A 504 3.64 -16.32 -25.81
N LEU A 505 4.61 -15.73 -26.52
CA LEU A 505 4.44 -15.32 -27.90
C LEU A 505 4.40 -16.52 -28.86
N THR A 506 5.16 -17.57 -28.54
CA THR A 506 5.12 -18.84 -29.26
C THR A 506 3.75 -19.51 -29.11
N TYR A 507 3.23 -19.59 -27.89
CA TYR A 507 1.92 -20.15 -27.61
C TYR A 507 0.81 -19.37 -28.32
N GLU A 508 0.85 -18.03 -28.27
CA GLU A 508 -0.09 -17.18 -29.00
C GLU A 508 -0.03 -17.42 -30.52
N GLY A 509 1.18 -17.61 -31.07
CA GLY A 509 1.37 -17.93 -32.48
C GLY A 509 0.75 -19.26 -32.91
N ILE A 510 0.70 -20.24 -32.00
CA ILE A 510 -0.01 -21.52 -32.22
C ILE A 510 -1.52 -21.30 -32.08
N GLU A 511 -1.96 -20.58 -31.03
CA GLU A 511 -3.38 -20.33 -30.73
C GLU A 511 -4.09 -19.55 -31.83
N ARG A 512 -3.41 -18.54 -32.40
CA ARG A 512 -3.96 -17.67 -33.44
C ARG A 512 -3.62 -18.11 -34.86
N GLY A 513 -2.89 -19.21 -35.01
CA GLY A 513 -2.60 -19.77 -36.33
C GLY A 513 -3.89 -20.27 -36.98
N ARG A 514 -4.19 -19.84 -38.22
CA ARG A 514 -5.33 -20.38 -38.99
C ARG A 514 -5.20 -21.90 -39.26
N ARG A 515 -3.98 -22.45 -39.16
CA ARG A 515 -3.62 -23.87 -39.28
C ARG A 515 -2.57 -24.19 -38.22
N SER A 516 -2.52 -25.44 -37.74
CA SER A 516 -1.44 -25.94 -36.87
C SER A 516 -0.08 -25.61 -37.49
N PRO A 517 0.69 -24.66 -36.93
CA PRO A 517 1.89 -24.14 -37.58
C PRO A 517 3.07 -25.08 -37.41
N THR A 518 3.99 -25.07 -38.37
CA THR A 518 5.30 -25.73 -38.21
C THR A 518 6.26 -24.84 -37.39
N THR A 519 7.38 -25.39 -36.92
CA THR A 519 8.43 -24.58 -36.27
C THR A 519 8.98 -23.49 -37.20
N ALA A 520 9.00 -23.72 -38.52
CA ALA A 520 9.41 -22.71 -39.50
C ALA A 520 8.37 -21.58 -39.61
N ASP A 521 7.08 -21.92 -39.61
CA ASP A 521 6.00 -20.92 -39.57
C ASP A 521 6.09 -20.07 -38.31
N LEU A 522 6.33 -20.69 -37.14
CA LEU A 522 6.48 -19.98 -35.87
C LEU A 522 7.69 -19.05 -35.87
N THR A 523 8.80 -19.44 -36.49
CA THR A 523 9.97 -18.55 -36.68
C THR A 523 9.57 -17.29 -37.44
N ARG A 524 8.81 -17.43 -38.53
CA ARG A 524 8.34 -16.30 -39.35
C ARG A 524 7.30 -15.44 -38.63
N ILE A 525 6.34 -16.06 -37.93
CA ILE A 525 5.24 -15.36 -37.25
C ILE A 525 5.73 -14.61 -36.01
N THR A 526 6.63 -15.22 -35.24
CA THR A 526 7.08 -14.64 -33.97
C THR A 526 8.31 -13.76 -34.13
N GLY A 527 9.14 -13.98 -35.15
CA GLY A 527 10.44 -13.33 -35.32
C GLY A 527 11.52 -13.89 -34.39
N ILE A 528 11.26 -15.00 -33.70
CA ILE A 528 12.17 -15.63 -32.74
C ILE A 528 13.05 -16.65 -33.47
N SER A 529 14.33 -16.74 -33.08
CA SER A 529 15.25 -17.70 -33.69
C SER A 529 14.77 -19.14 -33.52
N ARG A 530 14.99 -19.98 -34.54
CA ARG A 530 14.60 -21.40 -34.51
C ARG A 530 15.15 -22.12 -33.28
N ARG A 531 16.39 -21.83 -32.88
CA ARG A 531 17.03 -22.42 -31.70
C ARG A 531 16.27 -22.11 -30.41
N ALA A 532 15.96 -20.83 -30.16
CA ALA A 532 15.21 -20.44 -28.98
C ALA A 532 13.79 -21.03 -28.98
N LEU A 533 13.14 -21.10 -30.15
CA LEU A 533 11.82 -21.73 -30.28
C LEU A 533 11.85 -23.21 -29.90
N ILE A 534 12.86 -23.98 -30.32
CA ILE A 534 12.96 -25.41 -30.00
C ILE A 534 12.96 -25.64 -28.48
N ASP A 535 13.77 -24.88 -27.74
CA ASP A 535 13.86 -25.02 -26.27
C ASP A 535 12.52 -24.70 -25.58
N HIS A 536 11.84 -23.63 -26.01
CA HIS A 536 10.55 -23.25 -25.45
C HIS A 536 9.40 -24.18 -25.85
N LEU A 537 9.42 -24.70 -27.09
CA LEU A 537 8.43 -25.67 -27.57
C LEU A 537 8.56 -26.99 -26.81
N ALA A 538 9.78 -27.51 -26.64
CA ALA A 538 10.03 -28.71 -25.85
C ALA A 538 9.54 -28.56 -24.40
N ARG A 539 9.78 -27.39 -23.79
CA ARG A 539 9.31 -27.11 -22.43
C ARG A 539 7.79 -27.05 -22.32
N MET A 540 7.10 -26.42 -23.28
CA MET A 540 5.64 -26.36 -23.30
C MET A 540 5.00 -27.71 -23.60
N GLU A 541 5.63 -28.54 -24.45
CA GLU A 541 5.21 -29.92 -24.73
C GLU A 541 5.35 -30.79 -23.48
N ALA A 542 6.46 -30.71 -22.75
CA ALA A 542 6.66 -31.43 -21.49
C ALA A 542 5.65 -31.06 -20.40
N LEU A 543 5.13 -29.82 -20.42
CA LEU A 543 4.06 -29.36 -19.52
C LEU A 543 2.66 -29.70 -20.03
N GLY A 544 2.56 -30.39 -21.17
CA GLY A 544 1.29 -30.77 -21.79
C GLY A 544 0.51 -29.60 -22.38
N MET A 545 1.10 -28.42 -22.57
CA MET A 545 0.40 -27.24 -23.10
C MET A 545 0.14 -27.36 -24.59
N ILE A 546 1.08 -27.98 -25.30
CA ILE A 546 1.06 -28.18 -26.75
C ILE A 546 1.51 -29.60 -27.07
N ARG A 547 1.19 -30.08 -28.26
CA ARG A 547 1.65 -31.36 -28.78
C ARG A 547 2.13 -31.22 -30.22
N ARG A 548 3.05 -32.08 -30.62
CA ARG A 548 3.48 -32.18 -32.02
C ARG A 548 2.72 -33.30 -32.75
N HIS A 549 2.06 -32.95 -33.85
CA HIS A 549 1.33 -33.89 -34.71
C HIS A 549 1.72 -33.68 -36.19
N HIS A 550 2.25 -34.71 -36.85
CA HIS A 550 2.79 -34.64 -38.23
C HIS A 550 3.67 -33.41 -38.51
N GLY A 551 4.57 -33.07 -37.58
CA GLY A 551 5.48 -31.92 -37.72
C GLY A 551 4.85 -30.54 -37.48
N ARG A 552 3.57 -30.49 -37.11
CA ARG A 552 2.82 -29.28 -36.76
C ARG A 552 2.55 -29.22 -35.26
N TRP A 553 2.40 -28.01 -34.72
CA TRP A 553 2.12 -27.77 -33.31
C TRP A 553 0.64 -27.49 -33.10
N GLU A 554 0.06 -28.11 -32.07
CA GLU A 554 -1.33 -27.97 -31.69
C GLU A 554 -1.44 -27.71 -30.18
N ILE A 555 -2.43 -26.92 -29.79
CA ILE A 555 -2.75 -26.72 -28.36
C ILE A 555 -3.48 -27.96 -27.85
N VAL A 556 -3.09 -28.41 -26.65
CA VAL A 556 -3.81 -29.46 -25.93
C VAL A 556 -4.96 -28.81 -25.17
N ALA A 557 -6.19 -28.95 -25.70
CA ALA A 557 -7.37 -28.27 -25.16
C ALA A 557 -7.73 -28.68 -23.73
N THR A 558 -7.30 -29.87 -23.28
CA THR A 558 -7.55 -30.37 -21.92
C THR A 558 -6.66 -29.74 -20.85
N THR A 559 -5.61 -29.01 -21.24
CA THR A 559 -4.65 -28.44 -20.29
C THR A 559 -5.14 -27.12 -19.71
N ASN A 560 -5.33 -27.08 -18.39
CA ASN A 560 -5.74 -25.88 -17.68
C ASN A 560 -4.53 -24.98 -17.37
N LEU A 561 -4.40 -23.86 -18.09
CA LEU A 561 -3.29 -22.92 -17.92
C LEU A 561 -3.28 -22.22 -16.54
N THR A 562 -4.42 -22.10 -15.87
CA THR A 562 -4.50 -21.48 -14.53
C THR A 562 -3.91 -22.42 -13.49
N GLN A 563 -4.33 -23.69 -13.47
CA GLN A 563 -3.76 -24.70 -12.57
C GLN A 563 -2.25 -24.88 -12.81
N LEU A 564 -1.82 -24.77 -14.07
CA LEU A 564 -0.40 -24.81 -14.41
C LEU A 564 0.36 -23.58 -13.88
N ALA A 565 -0.26 -22.40 -13.86
CA ALA A 565 0.32 -21.20 -13.28
C ALA A 565 0.52 -21.36 -11.76
N ASP A 566 -0.49 -21.89 -11.06
CA ASP A 566 -0.43 -22.14 -9.61
C ASP A 566 0.70 -23.13 -9.28
N ARG A 567 0.77 -24.26 -10.00
CA ARG A 567 1.81 -25.27 -9.80
C ARG A 567 3.23 -24.73 -10.04
N LEU A 568 3.37 -23.70 -10.88
CA LEU A 568 4.66 -23.07 -11.20
C LEU A 568 4.96 -21.84 -10.31
N GLY A 569 4.11 -21.50 -9.33
CA GLY A 569 4.29 -20.35 -8.44
C GLY A 569 3.95 -18.99 -9.08
N ALA A 570 3.39 -18.98 -10.29
CA ALA A 570 3.24 -17.76 -11.08
C ALA A 570 2.05 -16.89 -10.63
N THR A 571 1.08 -17.51 -9.95
CA THR A 571 -0.08 -16.85 -9.35
C THR A 571 0.33 -16.13 -8.06
N GLU A 572 1.12 -16.78 -7.22
CA GLU A 572 1.70 -16.20 -6.00
C GLU A 572 2.58 -14.98 -6.33
N ASP A 573 3.45 -15.10 -7.35
CA ASP A 573 4.26 -13.97 -7.85
C ASP A 573 3.40 -12.77 -8.28
N ARG A 574 2.17 -13.02 -8.76
CA ARG A 574 1.24 -11.97 -9.19
C ARG A 574 0.60 -11.31 -7.97
N GLU A 575 0.16 -12.11 -7.02
CA GLU A 575 -0.45 -11.63 -5.76
C GLU A 575 0.54 -10.82 -4.91
N GLU A 576 1.80 -11.25 -4.83
CA GLU A 576 2.87 -10.49 -4.18
C GLU A 576 3.08 -9.13 -4.84
N GLN A 577 3.06 -9.07 -6.17
CA GLN A 577 3.21 -7.83 -6.91
C GLN A 577 2.01 -6.89 -6.68
N ILE A 578 0.78 -7.42 -6.66
CA ILE A 578 -0.45 -6.66 -6.35
C ILE A 578 -0.34 -6.07 -4.93
N THR A 579 0.01 -6.90 -3.95
CA THR A 579 0.14 -6.49 -2.55
C THR A 579 1.18 -5.39 -2.39
N ARG A 580 2.35 -5.56 -3.01
CA ARG A 580 3.42 -4.55 -3.04
C ARG A 580 2.93 -3.23 -3.63
N TYR A 581 2.19 -3.26 -4.73
CA TYR A 581 1.67 -2.05 -5.37
C TYR A 581 0.57 -1.38 -4.56
N ARG A 582 -0.30 -2.14 -3.87
CA ARG A 582 -1.28 -1.58 -2.93
C ARG A 582 -0.60 -0.82 -1.79
N ILE A 583 0.44 -1.40 -1.19
CA ILE A 583 1.21 -0.75 -0.12
C ILE A 583 1.89 0.53 -0.62
N GLN A 584 2.56 0.46 -1.77
CA GLN A 584 3.23 1.63 -2.36
C GLN A 584 2.24 2.74 -2.72
N ARG A 585 1.04 2.37 -3.21
CA ARG A 585 -0.06 3.28 -3.52
C ARG A 585 -0.58 4.00 -2.29
N ALA A 586 -0.86 3.26 -1.23
CA ALA A 586 -1.28 3.84 0.04
C ALA A 586 -0.22 4.83 0.57
N ALA A 587 1.06 4.47 0.49
CA ALA A 587 2.15 5.35 0.90
C ALA A 587 2.28 6.63 0.05
N TRP A 588 2.07 6.53 -1.27
CA TRP A 588 2.03 7.69 -2.17
C TRP A 588 0.83 8.58 -1.88
N HIS A 589 -0.36 8.02 -1.74
CA HIS A 589 -1.57 8.79 -1.42
C HIS A 589 -1.40 9.52 -0.09
N ALA A 590 -0.93 8.82 0.95
CA ALA A 590 -0.60 9.45 2.22
C ALA A 590 0.51 10.52 2.11
N TRP A 591 1.40 10.42 1.12
CA TRP A 591 2.35 11.50 0.82
C TRP A 591 1.66 12.70 0.16
N LEU A 592 0.80 12.47 -0.84
CA LEU A 592 0.04 13.54 -1.50
C LEU A 592 -0.87 14.29 -0.54
N ASP A 593 -1.58 13.56 0.31
CA ASP A 593 -2.51 14.12 1.29
C ASP A 593 -1.79 15.03 2.31
N ARG A 594 -0.47 14.86 2.46
CA ARG A 594 0.40 15.69 3.30
C ARG A 594 1.09 16.84 2.57
N HIS A 595 1.17 16.81 1.23
CA HIS A 595 2.07 17.71 0.46
C HIS A 595 1.42 18.41 -0.74
N LEU A 596 0.21 18.02 -1.15
CA LEU A 596 -0.58 18.75 -2.14
C LEU A 596 -1.71 19.49 -1.40
N THR A 597 -1.69 20.81 -1.44
CA THR A 597 -2.86 21.63 -1.13
C THR A 597 -3.96 21.26 -2.11
N PRO A 598 -5.20 20.94 -1.69
CA PRO A 598 -6.24 20.52 -2.63
C PRO A 598 -6.59 21.70 -3.54
N GLN A 599 -6.27 21.61 -4.82
CA GLN A 599 -7.07 22.28 -5.85
C GLN A 599 -8.25 21.35 -6.11
N LEU A 600 -9.39 21.66 -5.51
CA LEU A 600 -10.66 21.00 -5.82
C LEU A 600 -11.02 21.35 -7.27
N GLU A 601 -11.23 20.35 -8.11
CA GLU A 601 -11.80 20.54 -9.44
C GLU A 601 -13.33 20.70 -9.33
N GLU A 602 -13.91 21.51 -10.20
CA GLU A 602 -15.31 22.00 -10.17
C GLU A 602 -16.39 20.89 -10.14
N HIS A 603 -16.04 19.65 -10.48
CA HIS A 603 -16.93 18.48 -10.45
C HIS A 603 -16.93 17.72 -9.11
N GLU A 604 -15.93 17.95 -8.24
CA GLU A 604 -15.93 17.48 -6.85
C GLU A 604 -16.72 18.43 -5.93
N VAL A 605 -17.24 19.54 -6.47
CA VAL A 605 -18.05 20.54 -5.77
C VAL A 605 -19.55 20.19 -5.79
N TYR A 606 -20.00 19.30 -6.68
CA TYR A 606 -21.36 18.78 -6.66
C TYR A 606 -21.39 17.45 -5.91
N ASP A 607 -21.48 17.58 -4.60
CA ASP A 607 -21.90 16.49 -3.73
C ASP A 607 -23.40 16.25 -3.93
N ALA A 608 -23.78 15.01 -4.28
CA ALA A 608 -25.18 14.60 -4.40
C ALA A 608 -25.83 14.34 -3.02
N GLU A 609 -25.07 14.51 -1.93
CA GLU A 609 -25.53 14.35 -0.55
C GLU A 609 -25.83 15.70 0.16
N VAL A 610 -26.00 16.81 -0.59
CA VAL A 610 -26.38 18.13 -0.03
C VAL A 610 -27.85 18.22 0.46
N ASP A 611 -28.62 17.13 0.42
CA ASP A 611 -30.02 17.13 0.89
C ASP A 611 -30.22 16.76 2.38
N GLU A 612 -29.24 16.97 3.26
CA GLU A 612 -29.48 17.03 4.72
C GLU A 612 -29.34 18.45 5.27
N TYR A 613 -30.44 19.19 5.25
CA TYR A 613 -30.59 20.54 5.82
C TYR A 613 -30.41 20.53 7.36
N TRP A 614 -29.46 21.30 7.89
CA TRP A 614 -29.45 21.73 9.30
C TRP A 614 -30.08 23.13 9.39
N LEU A 615 -31.35 23.20 9.78
CA LEU A 615 -32.01 24.47 10.06
C LEU A 615 -31.68 24.95 11.49
N PRO A 616 -31.44 26.26 11.70
CA PRO A 616 -31.27 26.82 13.03
C PRO A 616 -32.58 26.72 13.85
N PRO A 617 -32.52 26.65 15.18
CA PRO A 617 -33.73 26.68 16.02
C PRO A 617 -34.41 28.05 15.86
N ALA A 618 -35.62 28.06 15.32
CA ALA A 618 -36.44 29.26 15.23
C ALA A 618 -37.03 29.59 16.61
N GLY A 619 -37.04 30.88 16.96
CA GLY A 619 -37.62 31.37 18.20
C GLY A 619 -39.15 31.50 18.19
N ASP A 620 -39.82 31.08 17.10
CA ASP A 620 -41.27 31.23 16.93
C ASP A 620 -41.90 30.02 16.22
N GLU A 621 -42.99 29.50 16.79
CA GLU A 621 -43.60 28.19 16.49
C GLU A 621 -44.38 28.20 15.15
N ALA A 622 -44.80 29.39 14.70
CA ALA A 622 -45.53 29.58 13.44
C ALA A 622 -44.64 29.47 12.19
N GLU A 623 -43.32 29.70 12.32
CA GLU A 623 -42.35 29.59 11.21
C GLU A 623 -41.98 28.11 10.97
N HIS A 624 -42.03 27.30 12.02
CA HIS A 624 -41.75 25.87 11.97
C HIS A 624 -42.81 25.09 11.17
N GLN A 625 -44.09 25.43 11.32
CA GLN A 625 -45.17 24.77 10.57
C GLN A 625 -45.15 25.11 9.07
N ARG A 626 -44.71 26.29 8.64
CA ARG A 626 -44.58 26.62 7.21
C ARG A 626 -43.44 25.88 6.52
N SER A 627 -42.36 25.59 7.25
CA SER A 627 -41.24 24.79 6.74
C SER A 627 -41.63 23.33 6.48
N LEU A 628 -42.58 22.78 7.23
CA LEU A 628 -43.00 21.38 7.13
C LEU A 628 -43.91 21.10 5.93
N TRP A 629 -44.72 22.08 5.48
CA TRP A 629 -45.62 21.91 4.33
C TRP A 629 -44.94 22.10 2.97
N ASN A 630 -43.82 22.82 2.91
CA ASN A 630 -43.07 23.04 1.67
C ASN A 630 -42.06 21.90 1.36
N ALA A 631 -41.97 20.89 2.22
CA ALA A 631 -41.10 19.74 2.06
C ALA A 631 -41.86 18.43 1.75
N ALA A 632 -43.18 18.50 1.51
CA ALA A 632 -44.00 17.37 1.08
C ALA A 632 -43.98 17.19 -0.44
#